data_AF-A0A285IG20-F1
#
_entry.id   AF-A0A285IG20-F1
#
_cell.length_a   1.000
_cell.length_b   1.000
_cell.length_c   1.000
_cell.angle_alpha   90.00
_cell.angle_beta   90.00
_cell.angle_gamma   90.00
#
_symmetry.space_group_name_H-M   'P 1'
#
loop_
_entity.id
_entity.type
_entity.pdbx_description
1 polymer ?
#
loop_
_entity_poly.entity_id
_entity_poly.type
_entity_poly.pdbx_seq_one_letter_code
_entity_poly.pdbx_strand_id
1 'polypeptide(L)'
;MLKTNEKERLYELVTAMIGEDASIKAYKSGFNQNTVVVVEEMIAASIKCNANMKKLISDLLGVSGTLTKGWLSKTLATANRNVSITELKGYGCLVSVKSRWKIAIINSTI
;
A
#
# COMPACT_ATOMS: atom_id res chain seq x y z
N MET A 1 -3.68 -2.56 -26.89
CA MET A 1 -2.60 -3.46 -26.43
C MET A 1 -1.38 -2.59 -26.15
N LEU A 2 -0.77 -2.73 -24.99
CA LEU A 2 0.38 -1.92 -24.59
C LEU A 2 1.63 -2.29 -25.41
N LYS A 3 2.47 -1.29 -25.68
CA LYS A 3 3.81 -1.49 -26.25
C LYS A 3 4.71 -2.18 -25.23
N THR A 4 5.76 -2.86 -25.69
CA THR A 4 6.69 -3.60 -24.81
C THR A 4 7.25 -2.73 -23.70
N ASN A 5 7.69 -1.50 -24.00
CA ASN A 5 8.21 -0.57 -23.00
C ASN A 5 7.16 -0.11 -21.98
N GLU A 6 5.90 0.01 -22.38
CA GLU A 6 4.79 0.34 -21.48
C GLU A 6 4.50 -0.83 -20.53
N LYS A 7 4.59 -2.07 -21.03
CA LYS A 7 4.45 -3.28 -20.21
C LYS A 7 5.56 -3.41 -19.17
N GLU A 8 6.81 -3.13 -19.57
CA GLU A 8 7.95 -3.11 -18.63
C GLU A 8 7.74 -2.08 -17.52
N ARG A 9 7.41 -0.83 -17.88
CA ARG A 9 7.16 0.24 -16.90
C ARG A 9 5.98 -0.07 -15.97
N LEU A 10 4.90 -0.66 -16.51
CA LEU A 10 3.77 -1.07 -15.70
C LEU A 10 4.17 -2.16 -14.70
N TYR A 11 5.02 -3.11 -15.12
CA TYR A 11 5.55 -4.14 -14.22
C TYR A 11 6.49 -3.58 -13.15
N GLU A 12 7.33 -2.60 -13.49
CA GLU A 12 8.17 -1.88 -12.51
C GLU A 12 7.31 -1.18 -11.45
N LEU A 13 6.22 -0.53 -11.86
CA LEU A 13 5.26 0.09 -10.93
C LEU A 13 4.60 -0.94 -10.01
N VAL A 14 4.15 -2.08 -10.55
CA VAL A 14 3.60 -3.17 -9.73
C VAL A 14 4.64 -3.67 -8.72
N THR A 15 5.88 -3.87 -9.17
CA THR A 15 6.98 -4.33 -8.32
C THR A 15 7.30 -3.33 -7.21
N ALA A 16 7.28 -2.02 -7.49
CA ALA A 16 7.48 -0.98 -6.49
C ALA A 16 6.37 -0.98 -5.42
N MET A 17 5.14 -1.30 -5.80
CA MET A 17 3.98 -1.25 -4.90
C MET A 17 3.79 -2.51 -4.06
N ILE A 18 4.01 -3.69 -4.62
CA ILE A 18 3.70 -4.98 -3.97
C ILE A 18 4.90 -5.95 -3.92
N GLY A 19 6.09 -5.49 -4.28
CA GLY A 19 7.31 -6.29 -4.38
C GLY A 19 7.30 -7.23 -5.59
N GLU A 20 8.45 -7.85 -5.86
CA GLU A 20 8.58 -8.77 -6.99
C GLU A 20 7.68 -10.01 -6.80
N ASP A 21 7.06 -10.47 -7.89
CA ASP A 21 6.22 -11.66 -7.92
C ASP A 21 6.39 -12.39 -9.26
N ALA A 22 6.92 -13.62 -9.20
CA ALA A 22 7.22 -14.41 -10.39
C ALA A 22 5.96 -14.75 -11.21
N SER A 23 4.80 -14.90 -10.57
CA SER A 23 3.54 -15.17 -11.27
C SER A 23 3.13 -13.95 -12.09
N ILE A 24 3.17 -12.74 -11.52
CA ILE A 24 2.84 -11.52 -12.27
C ILE A 24 3.81 -11.31 -13.43
N LYS A 25 5.12 -11.55 -13.20
CA LYS A 25 6.16 -11.46 -14.24
C LYS A 25 5.87 -12.36 -15.43
N ALA A 26 5.38 -13.58 -15.19
CA ALA A 26 5.04 -14.54 -16.24
C ALA A 26 3.90 -14.05 -17.16
N TYR A 27 2.97 -13.25 -16.64
CA TYR A 27 1.85 -12.69 -17.42
C TYR A 27 2.12 -11.28 -17.99
N LYS A 28 3.32 -10.72 -17.78
CA LYS A 28 3.71 -9.38 -18.25
C LYS A 28 3.48 -9.17 -19.75
N SER A 29 3.72 -10.20 -20.56
CA SER A 29 3.51 -10.14 -22.01
C SER A 29 2.05 -9.89 -22.40
N GLY A 30 1.08 -10.25 -21.55
CA GLY A 30 -0.36 -10.04 -21.74
C GLY A 30 -0.88 -8.69 -21.23
N PHE A 31 -0.04 -7.86 -20.60
CA PHE A 31 -0.47 -6.58 -20.03
C PHE A 31 -1.15 -5.68 -21.07
N ASN A 32 -2.31 -5.17 -20.71
CA ASN A 32 -3.16 -4.39 -21.60
C ASN A 32 -3.83 -3.24 -20.82
N GLN A 33 -4.76 -2.55 -21.48
CA GLN A 33 -5.43 -1.38 -20.90
C GLN A 33 -6.27 -1.74 -19.68
N ASN A 34 -6.87 -2.93 -19.65
CA ASN A 34 -7.57 -3.43 -18.46
C ASN A 34 -6.58 -3.64 -17.30
N THR A 35 -5.37 -4.14 -17.58
CA THR A 35 -4.30 -4.23 -16.57
C THR A 35 -3.93 -2.87 -16.00
N VAL A 36 -3.88 -1.81 -16.83
CA VAL A 36 -3.61 -0.45 -16.33
C VAL A 36 -4.67 -0.03 -15.32
N VAL A 37 -5.96 -0.21 -15.64
CA VAL A 37 -7.07 0.13 -14.75
C VAL A 37 -6.95 -0.61 -13.41
N VAL A 38 -6.69 -1.92 -13.44
CA VAL A 38 -6.50 -2.72 -12.21
C VAL A 38 -5.29 -2.23 -11.39
N VAL A 39 -4.20 -1.84 -12.04
CA VAL A 39 -3.02 -1.30 -11.34
C VAL A 39 -3.30 0.07 -10.73
N GLU A 40 -4.07 0.94 -11.39
CA GLU A 40 -4.51 2.22 -10.84
C GLU A 40 -5.39 2.03 -9.60
N GLU A 41 -6.35 1.10 -9.64
CA GLU A 41 -7.18 0.74 -8.49
C GLU A 41 -6.34 0.18 -7.32
N MET A 42 -5.34 -0.65 -7.63
CA MET A 42 -4.38 -1.15 -6.64
C MET A 42 -3.62 0.01 -5.96
N ILE A 43 -3.14 0.99 -6.74
CA ILE A 43 -2.42 2.16 -6.22
C ILE A 43 -3.34 2.96 -5.30
N ALA A 44 -4.57 3.26 -5.74
CA ALA A 44 -5.55 3.98 -4.94
C ALA A 44 -5.88 3.24 -3.62
N ALA A 45 -6.03 1.91 -3.68
CA ALA A 45 -6.26 1.09 -2.50
C ALA A 45 -5.07 1.11 -1.52
N SER A 46 -3.84 1.10 -2.05
CA SER A 46 -2.62 1.20 -1.23
C SER A 46 -2.51 2.56 -0.51
N ILE A 47 -2.75 3.66 -1.23
CA ILE A 47 -2.79 5.01 -0.65
C ILE A 47 -3.84 5.09 0.46
N LYS A 48 -5.06 4.59 0.20
CA LYS A 48 -6.15 4.58 1.18
C LYS A 48 -5.80 3.73 2.41
N CYS A 49 -5.17 2.58 2.22
CA CYS A 49 -4.73 1.73 3.33
C CYS A 49 -3.71 2.47 4.22
N ASN A 50 -2.70 3.10 3.63
CA ASN A 50 -1.69 3.85 4.38
C ASN A 50 -2.32 5.02 5.17
N ALA A 51 -3.25 5.75 4.55
CA ALA A 51 -3.98 6.83 5.20
C ALA A 51 -4.82 6.33 6.39
N ASN A 52 -5.56 5.23 6.21
CA ASN A 52 -6.37 4.62 7.27
C ASN A 52 -5.50 4.12 8.43
N MET A 53 -4.34 3.53 8.14
CA MET A 53 -3.40 3.09 9.18
C MET A 53 -2.84 4.26 9.97
N LYS A 54 -2.46 5.35 9.29
CA LYS A 54 -2.00 6.58 9.95
C LYS A 54 -3.09 7.17 10.84
N LYS A 55 -4.33 7.22 10.34
CA LYS A 55 -5.49 7.66 11.11
C LYS A 55 -5.74 6.78 12.33
N LEU A 56 -5.76 5.45 12.18
CA LEU A 56 -5.97 4.51 13.29
C LEU A 56 -4.92 4.69 14.39
N ILE A 57 -3.65 4.79 14.03
CA ILE A 57 -2.58 5.01 15.01
C ILE A 57 -2.76 6.38 15.68
N SER A 58 -3.07 7.43 14.92
CA SER A 58 -3.31 8.77 15.46
C SER A 58 -4.53 8.80 16.39
N ASP A 59 -5.60 8.09 16.07
CA ASP A 59 -6.82 8.02 16.89
C ASP A 59 -6.54 7.23 18.18
N LEU A 60 -5.85 6.08 18.10
CA LEU A 60 -5.42 5.29 19.27
C LEU A 60 -4.50 6.08 20.20
N LEU A 61 -3.54 6.82 19.63
CA LEU A 61 -2.64 7.67 20.41
C LEU A 61 -3.34 8.96 20.90
N GLY A 62 -4.35 9.47 20.19
CA GLY A 62 -5.16 10.61 20.64
C GLY A 62 -5.98 10.28 21.90
N VAL A 63 -6.44 9.02 22.01
CA VAL A 63 -7.10 8.50 23.23
C VAL A 63 -6.13 8.40 24.41
N SER A 64 -4.81 8.51 24.22
CA SER A 64 -3.83 8.48 25.32
C SER A 64 -4.00 9.61 26.34
N GLY A 65 -4.74 10.69 26.00
CA GLY A 65 -5.15 11.70 26.97
C GLY A 65 -6.05 11.15 28.10
N THR A 66 -6.68 9.99 27.86
CA THR A 66 -7.52 9.27 28.84
C THR A 66 -6.79 8.14 29.57
N LEU A 67 -5.63 7.69 29.06
CA LEU A 67 -4.86 6.59 29.62
C LEU A 67 -3.76 7.09 30.57
N THR A 68 -3.77 6.56 31.79
CA THR A 68 -2.75 6.62 32.88
C THR A 68 -1.85 7.86 32.94
N LYS A 69 -2.03 8.66 33.99
CA LYS A 69 -1.12 9.74 34.41
C LYS A 69 0.30 9.18 34.64
N GLY A 70 1.34 9.89 34.18
CA GLY A 70 2.74 9.52 34.45
C GLY A 70 3.64 9.49 33.20
N TRP A 71 4.70 8.67 33.25
CA TRP A 71 5.70 8.56 32.18
C TRP A 71 5.13 8.01 30.86
N LEU A 72 4.19 7.06 30.93
CA LEU A 72 3.55 6.46 29.75
C LEU A 72 2.75 7.49 28.94
N SER A 73 2.01 8.38 29.59
CA SER A 73 1.29 9.49 28.93
C SER A 73 2.24 10.42 28.16
N LYS A 74 3.40 10.76 28.74
CA LYS A 74 4.43 11.58 28.07
C LYS A 74 5.03 10.88 26.84
N THR A 75 5.27 9.58 26.93
CA THR A 75 5.79 8.77 25.83
C THR A 75 4.77 8.68 24.69
N LEU A 76 3.49 8.43 25.00
CA LEU A 76 2.42 8.36 23.99
C LEU A 76 2.16 9.70 23.31
N ALA A 77 2.21 10.81 24.06
CA ALA A 77 2.08 12.16 23.50
C ALA A 77 3.21 12.48 22.50
N THR A 78 4.44 12.07 22.82
CA THR A 78 5.60 12.21 21.91
C THR A 78 5.45 11.33 20.68
N ALA A 79 5.01 10.08 20.86
CA ALA A 79 4.75 9.16 19.76
C ALA A 79 3.67 9.70 18.81
N ASN A 80 2.59 10.30 19.33
CA ASN A 80 1.53 10.88 18.53
C ASN A 80 2.03 12.02 17.62
N ARG A 81 2.88 12.90 18.17
CA ARG A 81 3.54 13.97 17.41
C ARG A 81 4.45 13.43 16.31
N ASN A 82 5.12 12.31 16.55
CA ASN A 82 6.00 11.71 15.56
C ASN A 82 5.21 10.98 14.46
N VAL A 83 4.11 10.31 14.80
CA VAL A 83 3.24 9.61 13.83
C VAL A 83 2.55 10.59 12.87
N SER A 84 2.19 11.79 13.31
CA SER A 84 1.60 12.79 12.43
C SER A 84 2.58 13.28 11.35
N ILE A 85 3.88 13.30 11.65
CA ILE A 85 4.95 13.76 10.75
C ILE A 85 5.54 12.62 9.92
N THR A 86 5.54 11.39 10.43
CA THR A 86 6.18 10.25 9.75
C THR A 86 5.31 9.69 8.64
N GLU A 87 5.92 9.41 7.48
CA GLU A 87 5.30 8.61 6.43
C GLU A 87 5.46 7.12 6.78
N LEU A 88 4.34 6.42 6.96
CA LEU A 88 4.39 4.99 7.25
C LEU A 88 4.93 4.28 6.01
N LYS A 89 6.01 3.48 6.17
CA LYS A 89 6.62 2.69 5.09
C LYS A 89 5.68 1.64 4.46
N GLY A 90 4.43 1.54 4.92
CA GLY A 90 3.35 0.83 4.25
C GLY A 90 3.45 -0.69 4.25
N TYR A 91 4.39 -1.33 4.96
CA TYR A 91 4.61 -2.79 4.87
C TYR A 91 3.34 -3.64 5.16
N GLY A 92 2.50 -3.24 6.13
CA GLY A 92 1.23 -3.94 6.39
C GLY A 92 0.21 -3.79 5.25
N CYS A 93 0.20 -2.61 4.62
CA CYS A 93 -0.60 -2.36 3.43
C CYS A 93 -0.04 -3.07 2.21
N LEU A 94 1.29 -3.15 2.05
CA LEU A 94 1.96 -3.87 0.98
C LEU A 94 1.54 -5.34 0.96
N VAL A 95 1.58 -6.04 2.10
CA VAL A 95 1.18 -7.46 2.19
C VAL A 95 -0.32 -7.61 1.87
N SER A 96 -1.15 -6.76 2.46
CA SER A 96 -2.60 -6.79 2.26
C SER A 96 -2.99 -6.52 0.81
N VAL A 97 -2.37 -5.51 0.19
CA VAL A 97 -2.57 -5.13 -1.21
C VAL A 97 -2.04 -6.24 -2.13
N LYS A 98 -0.82 -6.76 -1.90
CA LYS A 98 -0.27 -7.88 -2.69
C LYS A 98 -1.23 -9.07 -2.73
N SER A 99 -1.73 -9.50 -1.57
CA SER A 99 -2.63 -10.64 -1.48
C SER A 99 -3.93 -10.46 -2.26
N ARG A 100 -4.48 -9.24 -2.31
CA ARG A 100 -5.75 -8.92 -2.96
C ARG A 100 -5.59 -8.71 -4.46
N TRP A 101 -4.53 -8.02 -4.89
CA TRP A 101 -4.44 -7.51 -6.25
C TRP A 101 -3.66 -8.41 -7.20
N LYS A 102 -2.87 -9.37 -6.69
CA LYS A 102 -2.15 -10.34 -7.53
C LYS A 102 -3.05 -11.04 -8.56
N ILE A 103 -4.15 -11.62 -8.10
CA ILE A 103 -5.07 -12.38 -8.97
C ILE A 103 -5.79 -11.45 -9.94
N ALA A 104 -6.21 -10.27 -9.50
CA ALA A 104 -6.85 -9.28 -10.35
C ALA A 104 -5.91 -8.83 -11.50
N ILE A 105 -4.63 -8.58 -11.19
CA ILE A 105 -3.61 -8.23 -12.20
C ILE A 105 -3.47 -9.36 -13.21
N ILE A 106 -3.30 -10.60 -12.77
CA ILE A 106 -3.16 -11.76 -13.67
C ILE A 106 -4.42 -11.93 -14.54
N ASN A 107 -5.61 -11.90 -13.95
CA ASN A 107 -6.86 -12.07 -14.70
C ASN A 107 -7.11 -10.95 -15.71
N SER A 108 -6.62 -9.73 -15.45
CA SER A 108 -6.76 -8.60 -16.37
C SER A 108 -5.93 -8.75 -17.66
N THR A 109 -5.01 -9.71 -17.70
CA THR A 109 -4.13 -9.96 -18.87
C THR A 109 -4.75 -10.88 -19.92
N ILE A 110 -5.87 -11.52 -19.59
CA ILE A 110 -6.62 -12.46 -20.44
C ILE A 110 -7.64 -11.70 -21.28
#